data_AF-A0A2D9BEZ7-F1
#
_entry.id   AF-A0A2D9BEZ7-F1
#
_cell.length_a   1.000
_cell.length_b   1.000
_cell.length_c   1.000
_cell.angle_alpha   90.00
_cell.angle_beta   90.00
_cell.angle_gamma   90.00
#
_symmetry.space_group_name_H-M   'P 1'
#
loop_
_entity.id
_entity.type
_entity.pdbx_description
1 polymer ?
#
loop_
_entity_poly.entity_id
_entity_poly.type
_entity_poly.pdbx_seq_one_letter_code
_entity_poly.pdbx_strand_id
1 'polypeptide(L)'
;YNETERPTGPRHETTLIKKSVLMQGFTVRDYQDEFGEAVQQLATWLQEDKLTYSETIVEGFDKIPQAFIDLFDGKNKGKMIVKV
;
A
#
# COMPACT_ATOMS: atom_id res chain seq x y z
N TYR A 1 29.24 -0.18 -5.79
CA TYR A 1 30.40 -1.09 -5.93
C TYR A 1 31.72 -0.43 -5.53
N ASN A 2 31.85 0.90 -5.64
CA ASN A 2 33.06 1.66 -5.23
C ASN A 2 32.90 2.41 -3.90
N GLU A 3 31.98 2.00 -3.03
CA GLU A 3 31.83 2.69 -1.74
C GLU A 3 32.87 2.21 -0.74
N THR A 4 33.68 3.13 -0.25
CA THR A 4 34.74 2.92 0.74
C THR A 4 34.23 3.03 2.18
N GLU A 5 33.04 3.59 2.37
CA GLU A 5 32.41 3.75 3.69
C GLU A 5 31.41 2.63 3.96
N ARG A 6 31.21 2.32 5.25
CA ARG A 6 30.18 1.36 5.64
C ARG A 6 28.81 1.99 5.40
N PRO A 7 27.91 1.33 4.65
CA PRO A 7 26.58 1.85 4.43
C PRO A 7 25.85 2.00 5.77
N THR A 8 25.22 3.17 5.94
CA THR A 8 24.43 3.52 7.12
C THR A 8 22.97 3.18 6.84
N GLY A 9 22.34 2.43 7.74
CA GLY A 9 20.94 2.02 7.62
C GLY A 9 20.54 1.04 8.72
N PRO A 10 19.22 0.76 8.86
CA PRO A 10 18.74 -0.21 9.82
C PRO A 10 19.30 -1.61 9.55
N ARG A 11 19.81 -2.29 10.58
CA ARG A 11 20.36 -3.65 10.50
C ARG A 11 19.47 -4.61 11.29
N HIS A 12 18.37 -5.01 10.68
CA HIS A 12 17.34 -5.84 11.33
C HIS A 12 17.64 -7.33 11.27
N GLU A 13 18.64 -7.77 10.50
CA GLU A 13 18.93 -9.17 10.20
C GLU A 13 19.20 -9.99 11.47
N THR A 14 20.00 -9.44 12.39
CA THR A 14 20.27 -10.12 13.68
C THR A 14 18.99 -10.27 14.52
N THR A 15 18.09 -9.29 14.48
CA THR A 15 16.81 -9.35 15.19
C THR A 15 15.90 -10.40 14.56
N LEU A 16 15.82 -10.46 13.23
CA LEU A 16 15.02 -11.45 12.51
C LEU A 16 15.48 -12.87 12.85
N ILE A 17 16.79 -13.12 12.87
CA ILE A 17 17.37 -14.42 13.22
C ILE A 17 17.10 -14.77 14.68
N LYS A 18 17.43 -13.88 15.62
CA LYS A 18 17.27 -14.14 17.05
C LYS A 18 15.82 -14.39 17.47
N LYS A 19 14.87 -13.80 16.75
CA LYS A 19 13.44 -13.92 17.01
C LYS A 19 12.73 -14.89 16.07
N SER A 20 13.45 -15.56 15.17
CA SER A 20 12.89 -16.46 14.15
C SER A 20 11.72 -15.84 13.36
N VAL A 21 11.86 -14.58 12.95
CA VAL A 21 10.80 -13.82 12.26
C VAL A 21 10.72 -14.23 10.79
N LEU A 22 9.49 -14.44 10.28
CA LEU A 22 9.20 -14.56 8.86
C LEU A 22 9.05 -13.16 8.23
N MET A 23 9.90 -12.84 7.28
CA MET A 23 9.78 -11.65 6.43
C MET A 23 9.48 -12.11 5.01
N GLN A 24 8.24 -11.90 4.55
CA GLN A 24 7.78 -12.36 3.25
C GLN A 24 7.07 -11.22 2.53
N GLY A 25 7.56 -10.89 1.33
CA GLY A 25 6.83 -10.04 0.39
C GLY A 25 5.74 -10.83 -0.31
N PHE A 26 4.69 -10.15 -0.75
CA PHE A 26 3.66 -10.73 -1.62
C PHE A 26 3.17 -9.67 -2.60
N THR A 27 2.57 -10.14 -3.69
CA THR A 27 1.83 -9.33 -4.64
C THR A 27 0.37 -9.76 -4.65
N VAL A 28 -0.55 -8.85 -5.01
CA VAL A 28 -1.98 -9.22 -5.18
C VAL A 28 -2.14 -10.35 -6.20
N ARG A 29 -1.22 -10.44 -7.17
CA ARG A 29 -1.21 -11.47 -8.20
C ARG A 29 -0.90 -12.87 -7.67
N ASP A 30 -0.24 -12.97 -6.52
CA ASP A 30 0.05 -14.26 -5.87
C ASP A 30 -1.23 -14.94 -5.35
N TYR A 31 -2.32 -14.17 -5.22
CA TYR A 31 -3.63 -14.59 -4.68
C TYR A 31 -4.77 -14.30 -5.67
N GLN A 32 -4.50 -14.48 -6.96
CA GLN A 32 -5.49 -14.18 -8.01
C GLN A 32 -6.73 -15.08 -7.91
N ASP A 33 -6.56 -16.32 -7.48
CA ASP A 33 -7.65 -17.30 -7.38
C ASP A 33 -8.63 -16.95 -6.26
N GLU A 34 -8.15 -16.32 -5.19
CA GLU A 34 -8.93 -15.85 -4.04
C GLU A 34 -9.60 -14.50 -4.28
N PHE A 35 -9.25 -13.79 -5.36
CA PHE A 35 -9.73 -12.43 -5.60
C PHE A 35 -11.26 -12.33 -5.64
N GLY A 36 -11.93 -13.31 -6.25
CA GLY A 36 -13.39 -13.33 -6.36
C GLY A 36 -14.09 -13.45 -5.00
N GLU A 37 -13.61 -14.36 -4.14
CA GLU A 37 -14.13 -14.55 -2.79
C GLU A 37 -13.86 -13.30 -1.93
N ALA A 38 -12.65 -12.75 -2.01
CA ALA A 38 -12.26 -11.56 -1.28
C ALA A 38 -13.17 -10.36 -1.60
N VAL A 39 -13.51 -10.14 -2.88
CA VAL A 39 -14.42 -9.06 -3.28
C VAL A 39 -15.81 -9.24 -2.67
N GLN A 40 -16.36 -10.45 -2.69
CA GLN A 40 -17.68 -10.73 -2.11
C GLN A 40 -17.70 -10.49 -0.59
N GLN A 41 -16.66 -10.95 0.10
CA GLN A 41 -16.53 -10.78 1.54
C GLN A 41 -16.39 -9.31 1.94
N LEU A 42 -15.50 -8.56 1.26
CA LEU A 42 -15.30 -7.14 1.53
C LEU A 42 -16.57 -6.31 1.25
N ALA A 43 -17.31 -6.63 0.18
CA ALA A 43 -18.59 -6.00 -0.11
C ALA A 43 -19.62 -6.27 1.00
N THR A 44 -19.66 -7.49 1.53
CA THR A 44 -20.53 -7.85 2.66
C THR A 44 -20.18 -7.04 3.91
N TRP A 45 -18.90 -6.96 4.27
CA TRP A 45 -18.48 -6.18 5.45
C TRP A 45 -18.75 -4.69 5.31
N LEU A 46 -18.69 -4.15 4.09
CA LEU A 46 -19.04 -2.76 3.82
C LEU A 46 -20.55 -2.53 4.02
N GLN A 47 -21.39 -3.45 3.58
CA GLN A 47 -22.85 -3.38 3.79
C GLN A 47 -23.27 -3.55 5.25
N GLU A 48 -22.49 -4.32 6.02
CA GLU A 48 -22.72 -4.55 7.45
C GLU A 48 -22.09 -3.48 8.36
N ASP A 49 -21.55 -2.39 7.80
CA ASP A 49 -20.81 -1.34 8.52
C ASP A 49 -19.59 -1.85 9.33
N LYS A 50 -19.09 -3.06 9.02
CA LYS A 50 -17.89 -3.65 9.63
C LYS A 50 -16.60 -3.16 8.99
N LEU A 51 -16.69 -2.60 7.78
CA LEU A 51 -15.58 -2.04 7.03
C LEU A 51 -15.91 -0.59 6.65
N THR A 52 -14.98 0.33 6.92
CA THR A 52 -15.06 1.72 6.46
C THR A 52 -13.90 2.00 5.52
N TYR A 53 -14.08 2.97 4.61
CA TYR A 53 -13.05 3.39 3.68
C TYR A 53 -12.94 4.92 3.65
N SER A 54 -11.79 5.42 3.23
CA SER A 54 -11.55 6.84 3.05
C SER A 54 -10.90 7.07 1.70
N GLU A 55 -11.27 8.18 1.08
CA GLU A 55 -10.78 8.57 -0.24
C GLU A 55 -10.42 10.05 -0.25
N THR A 56 -9.43 10.38 -1.07
CA THR A 56 -9.07 11.74 -1.44
C THR A 56 -9.38 11.89 -2.92
N ILE A 57 -10.41 12.68 -3.24
CA ILE A 57 -10.88 12.86 -4.62
C ILE A 57 -10.36 14.20 -5.15
N VAL A 58 -9.67 14.15 -6.28
CA VAL A 58 -9.20 15.31 -7.04
C VAL A 58 -10.01 15.38 -8.33
N GLU A 59 -10.62 16.53 -8.63
CA GLU A 59 -11.42 16.71 -9.83
C GLU A 59 -10.58 17.31 -10.96
N GLY A 60 -10.68 16.72 -12.17
CA GLY A 60 -10.03 17.18 -13.39
C GLY A 60 -8.90 16.27 -13.86
N PHE A 61 -8.95 15.87 -15.13
CA PHE A 61 -7.90 15.06 -15.76
C PHE A 61 -6.54 15.76 -15.77
N ASP A 62 -6.55 17.09 -15.92
CA ASP A 62 -5.35 17.94 -15.88
C ASP A 62 -4.63 17.90 -14.52
N LYS A 63 -5.31 17.45 -13.45
CA LYS A 63 -4.75 17.35 -12.10
C LYS A 63 -4.00 16.05 -11.81
N ILE A 64 -4.02 15.06 -12.72
CA ILE A 64 -3.32 13.78 -12.53
C ILE A 64 -1.84 13.97 -12.12
N PRO A 65 -1.03 14.82 -12.78
CA PRO A 65 0.37 14.98 -12.40
C PRO A 65 0.55 15.48 -10.96
N GLN A 66 -0.28 16.45 -10.54
CA GLN A 66 -0.21 16.98 -9.18
C GLN A 66 -0.71 15.96 -8.16
N ALA A 67 -1.82 15.26 -8.44
CA ALA A 67 -2.36 14.22 -7.58
C ALA A 67 -1.36 13.08 -7.36
N PHE A 68 -0.56 12.75 -8.38
CA PHE A 68 0.51 11.76 -8.28
C PHE A 68 1.66 12.23 -7.39
N ILE A 69 2.10 13.48 -7.50
CA ILE A 69 3.11 14.05 -6.60
C ILE A 69 2.59 14.07 -5.16
N ASP A 70 1.36 14.52 -4.98
CA ASP A 70 0.70 14.63 -3.67
C ASP A 70 0.54 13.26 -2.98
N LEU A 71 0.41 12.17 -3.74
CA LEU A 71 0.41 10.80 -3.23
C LEU A 71 1.74 10.43 -2.55
N PHE A 72 2.89 10.82 -3.12
CA PHE A 72 4.20 10.54 -2.55
C PHE A 72 4.59 11.54 -1.45
N ASP A 73 4.04 12.75 -1.49
CA ASP A 73 4.14 13.72 -0.39
C ASP A 73 3.24 13.35 0.82
N GLY A 74 2.43 12.30 0.70
CA GLY A 74 1.54 11.84 1.78
C GLY A 74 0.37 12.77 2.07
N LYS A 75 -0.09 13.55 1.07
CA LYS A 75 -1.19 14.51 1.23
C LYS A 75 -2.59 13.86 1.16
N ASN A 76 -2.69 12.60 0.76
CA ASN A 76 -3.94 11.86 0.72
C ASN A 76 -4.33 11.30 2.09
N LYS A 77 -5.62 11.37 2.40
CA LYS A 77 -6.28 10.54 3.41
C LYS A 77 -6.98 9.39 2.70
N GLY A 78 -6.47 8.19 2.87
CA GLY A 78 -6.99 7.00 2.18
C GLY A 78 -6.63 6.97 0.70
N LYS A 79 -7.49 6.39 -0.13
CA LYS A 79 -7.22 6.17 -1.55
C LYS A 79 -7.26 7.48 -2.34
N MET A 80 -6.18 7.83 -3.05
CA MET A 80 -6.17 8.95 -3.99
C MET A 80 -6.91 8.56 -5.28
N ILE A 81 -7.88 9.37 -5.70
CA ILE A 81 -8.68 9.15 -6.91
C ILE A 81 -8.75 10.46 -7.69
N VAL A 82 -8.49 10.41 -8.99
CA VAL A 82 -8.76 11.53 -9.89
C VAL A 82 -10.07 11.26 -10.62
N LYS A 83 -11.05 12.14 -10.43
CA LYS A 83 -12.35 12.11 -11.09
C LYS A 83 -12.30 12.98 -12.34
N VAL A 84 -12.64 12.39 -13.48
CA VAL A 84 -12.64 13.02 -14.82
C VAL A 84 -14.06 13.37 -15.22
#